data_AF-A0A939F074-F1
#
_entry.id   AF-A0A939F074-F1
#
_cell.length_a   1.000
_cell.length_b   1.000
_cell.length_c   1.000
_cell.angle_alpha   90.00
_cell.angle_beta   90.00
_cell.angle_gamma   90.00
#
_symmetry.space_group_name_H-M   'P 1'
#
loop_
_entity.id
_entity.type
_entity.pdbx_description
1 polymer ?
#
loop_
_entity_poly.entity_id
_entity_poly.type
_entity_poly.pdbx_seq_one_letter_code
_entity_poly.pdbx_strand_id
1 'polypeptide(L)'
;MSNSSKPPKKSTKSASTGERTTIAVEPGVRKLLATAAKETKHTHMEYASAAIRYFAERGLDPVVNNEREGAVIQKRIGDVEQLVVSLGNRLFGWLTQHEKNLNKDLFGFLRSHEKALFDYLQVQEQNVHEHLNDQEQYLLHPIIRELMLTNVEALYGRRLGEQIILKVLGREQTEYPAKHKEFNERRDNDARNKQDRFFDALFKTGTPLSTIPQPTPLPVKAHPAPNMPPPAATDEP
;
A
#
# COMPACT_ATOMS: atom_id res chain seq x y z
N MET A 1 -80.78 24.49 73.18
CA MET A 1 -79.55 24.95 72.51
C MET A 1 -78.73 23.73 72.11
N SER A 2 -78.01 23.82 70.98
CA SER A 2 -77.13 22.81 70.35
C SER A 2 -77.78 21.79 69.38
N ASN A 3 -78.22 22.33 68.25
CA ASN A 3 -77.72 22.11 66.87
C ASN A 3 -77.25 20.74 66.35
N SER A 4 -77.62 20.54 65.07
CA SER A 4 -76.81 20.01 63.95
C SER A 4 -76.97 18.51 63.64
N SER A 5 -77.92 18.11 62.78
CA SER A 5 -77.82 18.01 61.30
C SER A 5 -77.03 16.79 60.78
N LYS A 6 -77.73 15.91 60.03
CA LYS A 6 -77.12 14.97 59.08
C LYS A 6 -76.58 15.74 57.87
N PRO A 7 -75.53 15.24 57.19
CA PRO A 7 -75.82 14.56 55.92
C PRO A 7 -74.96 13.29 55.66
N PRO A 8 -75.41 12.42 54.74
CA PRO A 8 -74.69 11.22 54.33
C PRO A 8 -73.58 11.57 53.33
N LYS A 9 -72.47 10.82 53.32
CA LYS A 9 -71.57 10.80 52.16
C LYS A 9 -71.32 9.37 51.68
N LYS A 10 -71.96 9.11 50.54
CA LYS A 10 -71.75 8.03 49.58
C LYS A 10 -70.25 7.83 49.27
N SER A 11 -69.88 6.55 49.27
CA SER A 11 -68.96 5.86 48.36
C SER A 11 -68.20 6.68 47.31
N THR A 12 -66.87 6.62 47.37
CA THR A 12 -65.99 6.49 46.20
C THR A 12 -64.62 5.99 46.63
N LYS A 13 -64.49 4.67 46.82
CA LYS A 13 -63.28 3.97 46.41
C LYS A 13 -63.75 2.91 45.43
N SER A 14 -63.65 3.25 44.15
CA SER A 14 -63.70 2.29 43.05
C SER A 14 -62.49 1.36 43.22
N ALA A 15 -62.61 0.38 44.12
CA ALA A 15 -61.90 -0.86 43.96
C ALA A 15 -62.44 -1.43 42.65
N SER A 16 -61.66 -1.30 41.58
CA SER A 16 -61.86 -2.07 40.36
C SER A 16 -62.13 -3.50 40.82
N THR A 17 -63.38 -3.93 40.70
CA THR A 17 -63.78 -5.30 41.02
C THR A 17 -63.23 -6.12 39.86
N GLY A 18 -61.91 -6.34 39.88
CA GLY A 18 -61.26 -7.30 39.01
C GLY A 18 -61.91 -8.63 39.29
N GLU A 19 -62.36 -9.31 38.23
CA GLU A 19 -62.95 -10.62 38.32
C GLU A 19 -62.06 -11.51 39.20
N ARG A 20 -62.61 -11.91 40.36
CA ARG A 20 -61.90 -12.81 41.27
C ARG A 20 -62.12 -14.22 40.78
N THR A 21 -61.20 -14.69 39.95
CA THR A 21 -61.17 -16.09 39.52
C THR A 21 -60.72 -16.96 40.68
N THR A 22 -61.58 -17.86 41.14
CA THR A 22 -61.25 -18.84 42.18
C THR A 22 -60.50 -20.02 41.54
N ILE A 23 -59.28 -20.28 41.99
CA ILE A 23 -58.46 -21.41 41.54
C ILE A 23 -58.40 -22.43 42.68
N ALA A 24 -58.70 -23.69 42.37
CA ALA A 24 -58.54 -24.79 43.32
C ALA A 24 -57.06 -25.17 43.42
N VAL A 25 -56.52 -25.23 44.64
CA VAL A 25 -55.13 -25.57 44.92
C VAL A 25 -55.09 -26.87 45.74
N GLU A 26 -54.13 -27.74 45.43
CA GLU A 26 -53.94 -29.01 46.15
C GLU A 26 -53.68 -28.76 47.67
N PRO A 27 -54.18 -29.64 48.58
CA PRO A 27 -54.01 -29.48 50.02
C PRO A 27 -52.55 -29.35 50.49
N GLY A 28 -51.60 -30.03 49.82
CA GLY A 28 -50.17 -29.94 50.13
C GLY A 28 -49.59 -28.56 49.82
N VAL A 29 -49.91 -28.02 48.64
CA VAL A 29 -49.48 -26.70 48.18
C VAL A 29 -50.12 -25.58 48.99
N ARG A 30 -51.36 -25.76 49.46
CA ARG A 30 -52.02 -24.80 50.35
C ARG A 30 -51.26 -24.57 51.66
N LYS A 31 -50.63 -25.61 52.22
CA LYS A 31 -49.81 -25.48 53.43
C LYS A 31 -48.54 -24.67 53.16
N LEU A 32 -47.86 -24.94 52.04
CA LEU A 32 -46.67 -24.20 51.61
C LEU A 32 -46.99 -22.73 51.29
N LEU A 33 -48.13 -22.47 50.67
CA LEU A 33 -48.62 -21.13 50.42
C LEU A 33 -48.86 -20.38 51.73
N ALA A 34 -49.48 -21.03 52.72
CA ALA A 34 -49.76 -20.42 54.02
C ALA A 34 -48.47 -20.10 54.80
N THR A 35 -47.46 -20.96 54.75
CA THR A 35 -46.17 -20.70 55.39
C THR A 35 -45.44 -19.55 54.71
N ALA A 36 -45.33 -19.57 53.38
CA ALA A 36 -44.60 -18.55 52.62
C ALA A 36 -45.29 -17.18 52.66
N ALA A 37 -46.62 -17.14 52.61
CA ALA A 37 -47.38 -15.90 52.76
C ALA A 37 -47.25 -15.31 54.16
N LYS A 38 -47.20 -16.16 55.20
CA LYS A 38 -46.97 -15.71 56.59
C LYS A 38 -45.56 -15.16 56.79
N GLU A 39 -44.55 -15.81 56.22
CA GLU A 39 -43.14 -15.34 56.27
C GLU A 39 -42.97 -13.98 55.59
N THR A 40 -43.58 -13.82 54.42
CA THR A 40 -43.49 -12.58 53.62
C THR A 40 -44.50 -11.51 54.01
N LYS A 41 -45.37 -11.80 55.00
CA LYS A 41 -46.43 -10.89 55.51
C LYS A 41 -47.42 -10.43 54.43
N HIS A 42 -47.73 -11.29 53.47
CA HIS A 42 -48.72 -11.04 52.43
C HIS A 42 -49.96 -11.91 52.62
N THR A 43 -51.10 -11.47 52.06
CA THR A 43 -52.28 -12.36 51.98
C THR A 43 -52.02 -13.49 50.99
N HIS A 44 -52.72 -14.62 51.15
CA HIS A 44 -52.55 -15.77 50.25
C HIS A 44 -52.75 -15.41 48.77
N MET A 45 -53.70 -14.50 48.49
CA MET A 45 -53.99 -14.03 47.13
C MET A 45 -52.87 -13.14 46.58
N GLU A 46 -52.36 -12.20 47.39
CA GLU A 46 -51.26 -11.32 47.00
C GLU A 46 -49.98 -12.12 46.71
N TYR A 47 -49.62 -13.03 47.61
CA TYR A 47 -48.44 -13.87 47.43
C TYR A 47 -48.56 -14.77 46.19
N ALA A 48 -49.72 -15.40 45.98
CA ALA A 48 -49.95 -16.21 44.77
C ALA A 48 -49.87 -15.36 43.49
N SER A 49 -50.46 -14.16 43.48
CA SER A 49 -50.38 -13.26 42.33
C SER A 49 -48.96 -12.78 42.04
N ALA A 50 -48.17 -12.50 43.09
CA ALA A 50 -46.78 -12.10 42.97
C ALA A 50 -45.90 -13.24 42.45
N ALA A 51 -46.13 -14.47 42.91
CA ALA A 51 -45.43 -15.65 42.43
C ALA A 51 -45.74 -15.93 40.95
N ILE A 52 -47.03 -15.92 40.56
CA ILE A 52 -47.45 -16.11 39.16
C ILE A 52 -46.81 -15.03 38.28
N ARG A 53 -46.85 -13.76 38.72
CA ARG A 53 -46.23 -12.65 38.00
C ARG A 53 -44.72 -12.82 37.87
N TYR A 54 -44.04 -13.26 38.93
CA TYR A 54 -42.60 -13.48 38.94
C TYR A 54 -42.18 -14.58 37.94
N PHE A 55 -42.91 -15.70 37.91
CA PHE A 55 -42.65 -16.76 36.92
C PHE A 55 -42.96 -16.31 35.50
N ALA A 56 -44.06 -15.55 35.30
CA ALA A 56 -44.44 -15.02 34.00
C ALA A 56 -43.44 -13.98 33.45
N GLU A 57 -43.02 -13.00 34.26
CA GLU A 57 -42.07 -11.96 33.86
C GLU A 57 -40.68 -12.54 33.56
N ARG A 58 -40.29 -13.62 34.25
CA ARG A 58 -39.01 -14.31 34.02
C ARG A 58 -39.08 -15.39 32.95
N GLY A 59 -40.27 -15.69 32.40
CA GLY A 59 -40.48 -16.74 31.40
C GLY A 59 -40.12 -18.14 31.89
N LEU A 60 -40.26 -18.39 33.20
CA LEU A 60 -39.97 -19.67 33.82
C LEU A 60 -41.28 -20.47 33.88
N ASP A 61 -41.35 -21.58 33.15
CA ASP A 61 -42.45 -22.53 33.25
C ASP A 61 -42.22 -23.47 34.44
N PRO A 62 -42.99 -23.35 35.54
CA PRO A 62 -42.81 -24.18 36.73
C PRO A 62 -43.20 -25.65 36.50
N VAL A 63 -43.85 -25.98 35.38
CA VAL A 63 -44.23 -27.36 35.03
C VAL A 63 -43.10 -28.07 34.29
N VAL A 64 -42.33 -27.34 33.48
CA VAL A 64 -41.23 -27.89 32.67
C VAL A 64 -39.88 -27.76 33.40
N ASN A 65 -39.68 -26.67 34.14
CA ASN A 65 -38.42 -26.35 34.81
C ASN A 65 -38.54 -26.52 36.33
N ASN A 66 -38.50 -27.76 36.81
CA ASN A 66 -38.35 -28.07 38.23
C ASN A 66 -36.91 -27.82 38.77
N GLU A 67 -35.99 -27.41 37.91
CA GLU A 67 -34.60 -27.15 38.30
C GLU A 67 -34.48 -25.77 38.98
N ARG A 68 -33.68 -25.72 40.05
CA ARG A 68 -33.42 -24.50 40.83
C ARG A 68 -32.98 -23.36 39.89
N GLU A 69 -33.52 -22.16 40.09
CA GLU A 69 -33.22 -20.95 39.29
C GLU A 69 -31.72 -20.73 39.03
N GLY A 70 -30.85 -21.16 39.96
CA GLY A 70 -29.39 -21.13 39.80
C GLY A 70 -28.87 -21.92 38.59
N ALA A 71 -29.48 -23.06 38.23
CA ALA A 71 -29.07 -23.85 37.07
C ALA A 71 -29.37 -23.12 35.74
N VAL A 72 -30.53 -22.45 35.66
CA VAL A 72 -30.90 -21.64 34.49
C VAL A 72 -29.99 -20.42 34.34
N ILE A 73 -29.66 -19.75 35.45
CA ILE A 73 -28.73 -18.61 35.46
C ILE A 73 -27.32 -19.06 35.06
N GLN A 74 -26.83 -20.16 35.63
CA GLN A 74 -25.51 -20.69 35.31
C GLN A 74 -25.39 -21.13 33.85
N LYS A 75 -26.45 -21.70 33.27
CA LYS A 75 -26.51 -22.00 31.84
C LYS A 75 -26.41 -20.74 30.98
N ARG A 76 -27.17 -19.69 31.31
CA ARG A 76 -27.09 -18.40 30.60
C ARG A 76 -25.72 -17.76 30.71
N ILE A 77 -25.07 -17.83 31.88
CA ILE A 77 -23.71 -17.32 32.07
C ILE A 77 -22.72 -18.11 31.19
N GLY A 78 -22.83 -19.44 31.19
CA GLY A 78 -22.00 -20.30 30.32
C GLY A 78 -22.20 -20.01 28.83
N ASP A 79 -23.44 -19.79 28.40
CA ASP A 79 -23.76 -19.43 27.01
C ASP A 79 -23.13 -18.07 26.62
N VAL A 80 -23.16 -17.09 27.53
CA VAL A 80 -22.52 -15.78 27.32
C VAL A 80 -21.00 -15.90 27.27
N GLU A 81 -20.39 -16.69 28.15
CA GLU A 81 -18.95 -16.94 28.15
C GLU A 81 -18.50 -17.59 26.84
N GLN A 82 -19.25 -18.59 26.34
CA GLN A 82 -18.97 -19.21 25.05
C GLN A 82 -19.06 -18.22 23.90
N LEU A 83 -20.07 -17.33 23.91
CA LEU A 83 -20.18 -16.27 22.91
C LEU A 83 -18.99 -15.31 22.96
N VAL A 84 -18.58 -14.86 24.15
CA VAL A 84 -17.43 -13.97 24.32
C VAL A 84 -16.14 -14.63 23.83
N VAL A 85 -15.91 -15.89 24.19
CA VAL A 85 -14.74 -16.65 23.72
C VAL A 85 -14.76 -16.83 22.21
N SER A 86 -15.91 -17.17 21.63
CA SER A 86 -16.04 -17.33 20.18
C SER A 86 -15.80 -16.01 19.42
N LEU A 87 -16.29 -14.89 19.97
CA LEU A 87 -16.09 -13.57 19.41
C LEU A 87 -14.64 -13.14 19.53
N GLY A 88 -14.01 -13.38 20.69
CA GLY A 88 -12.59 -13.14 20.92
C GLY A 88 -11.71 -13.92 19.94
N ASN A 89 -11.99 -15.21 19.75
CA ASN A 89 -11.26 -16.05 18.79
C ASN A 89 -11.44 -15.56 17.35
N ARG A 90 -12.65 -15.14 16.97
CA ARG A 90 -12.92 -14.60 15.64
C ARG A 90 -12.23 -13.25 15.41
N LEU A 91 -12.26 -12.36 16.40
CA LEU A 91 -11.58 -11.07 16.34
C LEU A 91 -10.07 -11.24 16.26
N PHE A 92 -9.51 -12.16 17.06
CA PHE A 92 -8.08 -12.46 17.01
C PHE A 92 -7.67 -13.09 15.67
N GLY A 93 -8.49 -13.99 15.13
CA GLY A 93 -8.29 -14.55 13.79
C GLY A 93 -8.34 -13.47 12.71
N TRP A 94 -9.31 -12.56 12.78
CA TRP A 94 -9.40 -11.45 11.84
C TRP A 94 -8.21 -10.50 11.95
N LEU A 95 -7.80 -10.13 13.17
CA LEU A 95 -6.66 -9.24 13.41
C LEU A 95 -5.35 -9.84 12.91
N THR A 96 -5.08 -11.10 13.22
CA THR A 96 -3.87 -11.80 12.76
C THR A 96 -3.85 -11.99 11.24
N GLN A 97 -5.00 -12.25 10.62
CA GLN A 97 -5.10 -12.31 9.16
C GLN A 97 -4.89 -10.95 8.52
N HIS A 98 -5.46 -9.89 9.11
CA HIS A 98 -5.27 -8.52 8.65
C HIS A 98 -3.81 -8.09 8.78
N GLU A 99 -3.14 -8.42 9.88
CA GLU A 99 -1.71 -8.15 10.08
C GLU A 99 -0.85 -8.88 9.04
N LYS A 100 -1.12 -10.16 8.78
CA LYS A 100 -0.41 -10.93 7.74
C LYS A 100 -0.61 -10.34 6.35
N ASN A 101 -1.84 -9.94 6.01
CA ASN A 101 -2.16 -9.33 4.73
C ASN A 101 -1.47 -7.97 4.61
N LEU A 102 -1.53 -7.13 5.64
CA LEU A 102 -0.92 -5.81 5.65
C LEU A 102 0.60 -5.90 5.55
N ASN A 103 1.22 -6.85 6.26
CA ASN A 103 2.65 -7.12 6.11
C ASN A 103 2.97 -7.60 4.70
N LYS A 104 2.22 -8.57 4.15
CA LYS A 104 2.46 -9.09 2.80
C LYS A 104 2.30 -8.00 1.74
N ASP A 105 1.26 -7.18 1.84
CA ASP A 105 0.96 -6.12 0.89
C ASP A 105 1.98 -4.98 1.01
N LEU A 106 2.38 -4.61 2.23
CA LEU A 106 3.41 -3.61 2.49
C LEU A 106 4.78 -4.08 1.98
N PHE A 107 5.22 -5.29 2.36
CA PHE A 107 6.48 -5.85 1.87
C PHE A 107 6.46 -6.09 0.37
N GLY A 108 5.33 -6.54 -0.19
CA GLY A 108 5.12 -6.68 -1.63
C GLY A 108 5.23 -5.33 -2.34
N PHE A 109 4.59 -4.29 -1.80
CA PHE A 109 4.66 -2.94 -2.30
C PHE A 109 6.09 -2.39 -2.24
N LEU A 110 6.76 -2.47 -1.09
CA LEU A 110 8.15 -2.00 -0.94
C LEU A 110 9.08 -2.71 -1.92
N ARG A 111 8.98 -4.03 -2.04
CA ARG A 111 9.80 -4.82 -2.96
C ARG A 111 9.53 -4.48 -4.42
N SER A 112 8.27 -4.20 -4.77
CA SER A 112 7.90 -3.74 -6.11
C SER A 112 8.48 -2.36 -6.41
N HIS A 113 8.51 -1.47 -5.42
CA HIS A 113 9.06 -0.13 -5.54
C HIS A 113 10.58 -0.15 -5.66
N GLU A 114 11.24 -0.99 -4.86
CA GLU A 114 12.69 -1.23 -4.93
C GLU A 114 13.08 -1.73 -6.32
N LYS A 115 12.36 -2.73 -6.85
CA LYS A 115 12.58 -3.24 -8.20
C LYS A 115 12.38 -2.16 -9.26
N ALA A 116 11.27 -1.42 -9.20
CA ALA A 116 10.99 -0.36 -10.18
C ALA A 116 12.06 0.74 -10.15
N LEU A 117 12.60 1.07 -8.97
CA LEU A 117 13.67 2.04 -8.82
C LEU A 117 14.99 1.53 -9.38
N PHE A 118 15.30 0.24 -9.17
CA PHE A 118 16.48 -0.39 -9.77
C PHE A 118 16.39 -0.43 -11.29
N ASP A 119 15.26 -0.84 -11.84
CA ASP A 119 15.02 -0.88 -13.29
C ASP A 119 15.16 0.54 -13.89
N TYR A 120 14.62 1.55 -13.21
CA TYR A 120 14.75 2.96 -13.61
C TYR A 120 16.22 3.42 -13.63
N LEU A 121 16.98 3.13 -12.57
CA LEU A 121 18.40 3.49 -12.48
C LEU A 121 19.22 2.80 -13.56
N GLN A 122 18.93 1.53 -13.85
CA GLN A 122 19.61 0.78 -14.91
C GLN A 122 19.36 1.39 -16.29
N VAL A 123 18.13 1.82 -16.59
CA VAL A 123 17.83 2.51 -17.85
C VAL A 123 18.55 3.87 -17.92
N GLN A 124 18.63 4.59 -16.80
CA GLN A 124 19.35 5.85 -16.74
C GLN A 124 20.85 5.65 -16.97
N GLU A 125 21.45 4.63 -16.36
CA GLU A 125 22.86 4.27 -16.56
C GLU A 125 23.13 3.91 -18.02
N GLN A 126 22.26 3.10 -18.64
CA GLN A 126 22.38 2.75 -20.06
C GLN A 126 22.31 3.98 -20.96
N ASN A 127 21.36 4.89 -20.71
CA ASN A 127 21.21 6.14 -21.49
C ASN A 127 22.46 7.03 -21.37
N VAL A 128 23.04 7.14 -20.16
CA VAL A 128 24.30 7.88 -19.96
C VAL A 128 25.45 7.23 -20.71
N HIS A 129 25.57 5.90 -20.69
CA HIS A 129 26.60 5.19 -21.42
C HIS A 129 26.47 5.34 -22.94
N GLU A 130 25.26 5.23 -23.48
CA GLU A 130 24.98 5.46 -24.90
C GLU A 130 25.36 6.88 -25.31
N HIS A 131 24.96 7.88 -24.52
CA HIS A 131 25.33 9.28 -24.77
C HIS A 131 26.84 9.52 -24.71
N LEU A 132 27.55 8.94 -23.74
CA LEU A 132 29.01 9.05 -23.65
C LEU A 132 29.71 8.38 -24.83
N ASN A 133 29.23 7.21 -25.24
CA ASN A 133 29.75 6.51 -26.40
C ASN A 133 29.48 7.29 -27.70
N ASP A 134 28.31 7.90 -27.85
CA ASP A 134 28.03 8.79 -28.97
C ASP A 134 28.98 9.99 -28.98
N GLN A 135 29.22 10.63 -27.82
CA GLN A 135 30.21 11.70 -27.72
C GLN A 135 31.61 11.24 -28.12
N GLU A 136 32.02 10.04 -27.70
CA GLU A 136 33.30 9.47 -28.09
C GLU A 136 33.37 9.28 -29.62
N GLN A 137 32.34 8.72 -30.23
CA GLN A 137 32.31 8.42 -31.66
C GLN A 137 32.23 9.67 -32.54
N TYR A 138 31.48 10.70 -32.14
CA TYR A 138 31.25 11.89 -32.96
C TYR A 138 32.24 13.03 -32.72
N LEU A 139 32.86 13.10 -31.54
CA LEU A 139 33.80 14.20 -31.20
C LEU A 139 35.23 13.68 -31.02
N LEU A 140 35.44 12.73 -30.12
CA LEU A 140 36.80 12.31 -29.75
C LEU A 140 37.47 11.50 -30.86
N HIS A 141 36.77 10.53 -31.44
CA HIS A 141 37.33 9.66 -32.46
C HIS A 141 37.78 10.42 -33.72
N PRO A 142 36.99 11.37 -34.28
CA PRO A 142 37.41 12.19 -35.41
C PRO A 142 38.62 13.07 -35.08
N ILE A 143 38.65 13.70 -33.89
CA ILE A 143 39.78 14.55 -33.47
C ILE A 143 41.07 13.73 -33.37
N ILE A 144 41.02 12.55 -32.72
CA ILE A 144 42.18 11.67 -32.59
C ILE A 144 42.65 11.21 -33.97
N ARG A 145 41.72 10.83 -34.85
CA ARG A 145 42.03 10.39 -36.21
C ARG A 145 42.70 11.48 -37.02
N GLU A 146 42.16 12.70 -37.02
CA GLU A 146 42.75 13.83 -37.74
C GLU A 146 44.09 14.26 -37.16
N LEU A 147 44.26 14.24 -35.83
CA LEU A 147 45.54 14.53 -35.20
C LEU A 147 46.61 13.52 -35.64
N MET A 148 46.27 12.23 -35.67
CA MET A 148 47.18 11.18 -36.14
C MET A 148 47.50 11.34 -37.63
N LEU A 149 46.49 11.57 -38.48
CA LEU A 149 46.70 11.80 -39.91
C LEU A 149 47.58 13.03 -40.16
N THR A 150 47.29 14.16 -39.52
CA THR A 150 48.06 15.40 -39.66
C THR A 150 49.52 15.20 -39.21
N ASN A 151 49.76 14.49 -38.11
CA ASN A 151 51.11 14.19 -37.64
C ASN A 151 51.86 13.28 -38.62
N VAL A 152 51.19 12.25 -39.16
CA VAL A 152 51.78 11.35 -40.15
C VAL A 152 52.09 12.10 -41.45
N GLU A 153 51.16 12.92 -41.96
CA GLU A 153 51.37 13.77 -43.14
C GLU A 153 52.54 14.74 -42.94
N ALA A 154 52.63 15.40 -41.77
CA ALA A 154 53.72 16.32 -41.46
C ALA A 154 55.09 15.61 -41.43
N LEU A 155 55.16 14.41 -40.84
CA LEU A 155 56.39 13.60 -40.81
C LEU A 155 56.79 13.11 -42.21
N TYR A 156 55.85 12.59 -43.00
CA TYR A 156 56.11 12.17 -44.37
C TYR A 156 56.49 13.34 -45.26
N GLY A 157 55.77 14.46 -45.17
CA GLY A 157 56.09 15.69 -45.90
C GLY A 157 57.47 16.24 -45.54
N ARG A 158 57.86 16.16 -44.27
CA ARG A 158 59.21 16.52 -43.82
C ARG A 158 60.27 15.63 -44.48
N ARG A 159 60.14 14.31 -44.37
CA ARG A 159 61.12 13.37 -44.94
C ARG A 159 61.20 13.42 -46.46
N LEU A 160 60.06 13.51 -47.15
CA LEU A 160 60.02 13.60 -48.60
C LEU A 160 60.57 14.94 -49.10
N GLY A 161 60.19 16.05 -48.45
CA GLY A 161 60.77 17.36 -48.75
C GLY A 161 62.28 17.37 -48.57
N GLU A 162 62.75 16.85 -47.44
CA GLU A 162 64.18 16.66 -47.16
C GLU A 162 64.87 15.86 -48.27
N GLN A 163 64.33 14.69 -48.63
CA GLN A 163 64.95 13.83 -49.66
C GLN A 163 64.92 14.43 -51.07
N ILE A 164 63.82 15.05 -51.50
CA ILE A 164 63.70 15.65 -52.84
C ILE A 164 64.70 16.79 -52.97
N ILE A 165 64.75 17.68 -51.98
CA ILE A 165 65.60 18.86 -52.03
C ILE A 165 67.08 18.48 -51.91
N LEU A 166 67.43 17.50 -51.07
CA LEU A 166 68.80 16.98 -51.00
C LEU A 166 69.25 16.34 -52.32
N LYS A 167 68.35 15.62 -53.01
CA LYS A 167 68.62 15.06 -54.35
C LYS A 167 68.72 16.13 -55.44
N VAL A 168 67.89 17.17 -55.40
CA VAL A 168 67.86 18.25 -56.40
C VAL A 168 69.06 19.19 -56.25
N LEU A 169 69.49 19.48 -55.03
CA LEU A 169 70.62 20.40 -54.75
C LEU A 169 71.98 19.70 -54.63
N GLY A 170 72.02 18.36 -54.54
CA GLY A 170 73.26 17.59 -54.42
C GLY A 170 74.07 17.91 -53.16
N ARG A 171 73.41 18.20 -52.03
CA ARG A 171 74.05 18.67 -50.78
C ARG A 171 73.86 17.70 -49.61
N GLU A 172 74.75 17.80 -48.61
CA GLU A 172 74.67 17.03 -47.36
C GLU A 172 73.54 17.48 -46.41
N GLN A 173 73.05 16.51 -45.64
CA GLN A 173 71.82 16.57 -44.83
C GLN A 173 71.85 17.57 -43.67
N THR A 174 73.04 18.05 -43.30
CA THR A 174 73.32 18.88 -42.12
C THR A 174 72.94 20.36 -42.28
N GLU A 175 72.88 20.90 -43.51
CA GLU A 175 72.54 22.31 -43.76
C GLU A 175 71.03 22.59 -43.91
N TYR A 176 70.21 21.55 -43.92
CA TYR A 176 68.80 21.62 -44.31
C TYR A 176 67.89 22.48 -43.40
N PRO A 177 67.98 22.40 -42.06
CA PRO A 177 67.02 23.09 -41.19
C PRO A 177 67.07 24.63 -41.28
N ALA A 178 68.25 25.20 -41.60
CA ALA A 178 68.46 26.65 -41.59
C ALA A 178 67.96 27.34 -42.88
N LYS A 179 68.04 26.66 -44.05
CA LYS A 179 67.68 27.25 -45.36
C LYS A 179 66.21 27.05 -45.74
N HIS A 180 65.52 26.11 -45.10
CA HIS A 180 64.13 25.75 -45.45
C HIS A 180 63.12 26.18 -44.39
N LYS A 181 63.47 27.17 -43.57
CA LYS A 181 62.58 27.76 -42.56
C LYS A 181 61.26 28.25 -43.19
N GLU A 182 61.30 28.96 -44.31
CA GLU A 182 60.08 29.44 -44.99
C GLU A 182 59.20 28.31 -45.53
N PHE A 183 59.80 27.23 -46.02
CA PHE A 183 59.05 26.07 -46.50
C PHE A 183 58.36 25.33 -45.34
N ASN A 184 59.09 25.16 -44.23
CA ASN A 184 58.54 24.58 -43.01
C ASN A 184 57.42 25.46 -42.43
N GLU A 185 57.61 26.77 -42.37
CA GLU A 185 56.59 27.72 -41.88
C GLU A 185 55.34 27.73 -42.76
N ARG A 186 55.47 27.72 -44.10
CA ARG A 186 54.31 27.63 -45.01
C ARG A 186 53.54 26.33 -44.82
N ARG A 187 54.23 25.20 -44.67
CA ARG A 187 53.60 23.90 -44.43
C ARG A 187 52.93 23.84 -43.06
N ASP A 188 53.57 24.34 -42.02
CA ASP A 188 53.02 24.34 -40.66
C ASP A 188 51.78 25.25 -40.58
N ASN A 189 51.78 26.36 -41.33
CA ASN A 189 50.59 27.19 -41.52
C ASN A 189 49.47 26.48 -42.30
N ASP A 190 49.80 25.68 -43.32
CA ASP A 190 48.80 24.88 -44.04
C ASP A 190 48.21 23.77 -43.16
N ALA A 191 49.03 23.12 -42.32
CA ALA A 191 48.58 22.15 -41.33
C ALA A 191 47.64 22.78 -40.29
N ARG A 192 47.99 23.98 -39.78
CA ARG A 192 47.09 24.76 -38.91
C ARG A 192 45.79 25.13 -39.60
N ASN A 193 45.85 25.63 -40.83
CA ASN A 193 44.64 25.99 -41.58
C ASN A 193 43.72 24.78 -41.84
N LYS A 194 44.29 23.59 -42.08
CA LYS A 194 43.52 22.34 -42.19
C LYS A 194 42.87 21.96 -40.86
N GLN A 195 43.60 22.06 -39.75
CA GLN A 195 43.06 21.83 -38.40
C GLN A 195 41.91 22.80 -38.09
N ASP A 196 42.11 24.10 -38.33
CA ASP A 196 41.09 25.12 -38.08
C ASP A 196 39.82 24.87 -38.90
N ARG A 197 39.97 24.51 -40.18
CA ARG A 197 38.85 24.12 -41.04
C ARG A 197 38.12 22.86 -40.56
N PHE A 198 38.86 21.90 -40.02
CA PHE A 198 38.27 20.69 -39.44
C PHE A 198 37.46 21.02 -38.19
N PHE A 199 38.00 21.82 -37.26
CA PHE A 199 37.24 22.28 -36.10
C PHE A 199 35.99 23.05 -36.50
N ASP A 200 36.14 24.00 -37.43
CA ASP A 200 35.02 24.75 -37.99
C ASP A 200 33.95 23.83 -38.61
N ALA A 201 34.36 22.79 -39.33
CA ALA A 201 33.44 21.81 -39.88
C ALA A 201 32.76 21.01 -38.76
N LEU A 202 33.52 20.49 -37.79
CA LEU A 202 33.01 19.70 -36.66
C LEU A 202 31.94 20.47 -35.86
N PHE A 203 32.16 21.75 -35.59
CA PHE A 203 31.23 22.61 -34.86
C PHE A 203 30.04 23.07 -35.72
N LYS A 204 30.19 23.18 -37.04
CA LYS A 204 29.10 23.56 -37.97
C LYS A 204 28.22 22.38 -38.37
N THR A 205 28.77 21.17 -38.48
CA THR A 205 28.03 19.91 -38.64
C THR A 205 27.61 19.34 -37.29
N GLY A 206 27.39 20.18 -36.28
CA GLY A 206 26.73 19.80 -35.02
C GLY A 206 25.32 19.30 -35.31
N THR A 207 25.20 18.10 -35.88
CA THR A 207 24.05 17.24 -35.72
C THR A 207 23.77 17.24 -34.22
N PRO A 208 22.53 17.56 -33.79
CA PRO A 208 22.21 17.47 -32.38
C PRO A 208 22.63 16.08 -31.92
N LEU A 209 23.40 16.00 -30.83
CA LEU A 209 23.63 14.72 -30.15
C LEU A 209 22.26 14.04 -30.09
N SER A 210 22.13 12.87 -30.72
CA SER A 210 20.80 12.23 -30.92
C SER A 210 20.13 11.86 -29.60
N THR A 211 20.83 12.03 -28.49
CA THR A 211 20.38 11.77 -27.13
C THR A 211 20.75 12.97 -26.26
N ILE A 212 19.99 14.07 -26.37
CA ILE A 212 19.66 14.78 -25.13
C ILE A 212 19.16 13.68 -24.20
N PRO A 213 19.73 13.48 -23.00
CA PRO A 213 19.28 12.43 -22.10
C PRO A 213 17.79 12.62 -21.92
N GLN A 214 16.99 11.76 -22.58
CA GLN A 214 15.56 11.83 -22.42
C GLN A 214 15.31 11.56 -20.95
N PRO A 215 14.54 12.42 -20.26
CA PRO A 215 14.15 12.13 -18.89
C PRO A 215 13.47 10.77 -18.93
N THR A 216 14.09 9.79 -18.28
CA THR A 216 13.54 8.45 -18.17
C THR A 216 12.09 8.60 -17.71
N PRO A 217 11.10 8.08 -18.46
CA PRO A 217 9.71 8.25 -18.08
C PRO A 217 9.54 7.72 -16.66
N LEU A 218 8.91 8.53 -15.79
CA LEU A 218 8.61 8.13 -14.42
C LEU A 218 7.93 6.75 -14.45
N PRO A 219 8.28 5.83 -13.53
CA PRO A 219 7.65 4.53 -13.47
C PRO A 219 6.14 4.73 -13.43
N VAL A 220 5.45 4.27 -14.48
CA VAL A 220 3.99 4.39 -14.58
C VAL A 220 3.43 3.67 -13.37
N LYS A 221 2.76 4.42 -12.50
CA LYS A 221 2.03 3.90 -11.34
C LYS A 221 1.21 2.72 -11.85
N ALA A 222 1.53 1.50 -11.40
CA ALA A 222 0.81 0.31 -11.82
C ALA A 222 -0.69 0.54 -11.55
N HIS A 223 -1.48 0.73 -12.61
CA HIS A 223 -2.92 0.81 -12.48
C HIS A 223 -3.38 -0.53 -11.89
N PRO A 224 -4.22 -0.52 -10.83
CA PRO A 224 -4.81 -1.75 -10.34
C PRO A 224 -5.58 -2.39 -11.51
N ALA A 225 -5.28 -3.66 -11.79
CA ALA A 225 -5.92 -4.40 -12.85
C ALA A 225 -7.45 -4.29 -12.74
N PRO A 226 -8.19 -4.09 -13.84
CA PRO A 226 -9.65 -4.11 -13.78
C PRO A 226 -10.09 -5.51 -13.34
N ASN A 227 -10.94 -5.55 -12.31
CA ASN A 227 -11.63 -6.74 -11.83
C ASN A 227 -12.11 -7.61 -13.01
N MET A 228 -11.41 -8.71 -13.29
CA MET A 228 -11.97 -9.76 -14.12
C MET A 228 -13.09 -10.44 -13.33
N PRO A 229 -14.30 -10.61 -13.91
CA PRO A 229 -15.35 -11.36 -13.26
C PRO A 229 -14.94 -12.84 -13.08
N PRO A 230 -15.44 -13.51 -12.03
CA PRO A 230 -15.07 -14.89 -11.73
C PRO A 230 -15.47 -15.82 -12.88
N PRO A 231 -14.70 -16.90 -13.14
CA PRO A 231 -15.01 -17.84 -14.21
C PRO A 231 -16.35 -18.53 -13.94
N ALA A 232 -17.21 -18.55 -14.95
CA ALA A 232 -18.47 -19.25 -14.92
C ALA A 232 -18.25 -20.75 -14.71
N ALA A 233 -18.98 -21.32 -13.74
CA ALA A 233 -19.05 -22.75 -13.50
C ALA A 233 -19.51 -23.45 -14.80
N THR A 234 -18.70 -24.41 -15.25
CA THR A 234 -19.10 -25.38 -16.25
C THR A 234 -19.73 -26.56 -15.50
N ASP A 235 -21.05 -26.63 -15.55
CA ASP A 235 -21.78 -27.89 -15.36
C ASP A 235 -21.41 -28.80 -16.54
N GLU A 236 -20.84 -29.97 -16.24
CA GLU A 236 -20.79 -31.07 -17.19
C GLU A 236 -21.73 -32.20 -16.73
N PRO A 237 -22.39 -32.88 -17.69
CA PRO A 237 -23.47 -33.85 -17.47
C PRO A 237 -23.04 -35.22 -16.95
#